data_AF-A0A6P6KWE9-F1
#
_entry.id   AF-A0A6P6KWE9-F1
#
_cell.length_a   1.000
_cell.length_b   1.000
_cell.length_c   1.000
_cell.angle_alpha   90.00
_cell.angle_beta   90.00
_cell.angle_gamma   90.00
#
_symmetry.space_group_name_H-M   'P 1'
#
loop_
_entity.id
_entity.type
_entity.pdbx_description
1 polymer ?
#
loop_
_entity_poly.entity_id
_entity_poly.type
_entity_poly.pdbx_seq_one_letter_code
_entity_poly.pdbx_strand_id
1 'polypeptide(L)'
;MASSFTRAPPQGDTETERLLSPVVGYGSGDLNGGGHAGPPKLDMSVSGSRLRAEEEEEALRRKLKYFFMSPCDKYHAKGRKPFKLALQLLKIIIVTVQLVLFGLSNQMVVEFKEENTDSFKHLFLRDYVDDSEEPLCIHTQRDVYDHIQYAIEQYLALPQTSVGRYAYVRGSALNDSALYLCQRYYRKGTIDPVNDTFDIDPHVVTDCIGVDPPPDSSSPSQNHHRNFTLNFQKLINVTIQFQLKAINIQTIINNEIPDCYTFSITILFDNKAHSGKVKLSLLNEASIKECRDPNVSGHADSYARVAFDVMVAVVCALSLVLCGRSILRGIILQHEFVCYFRRSLGRSLSLGERLEFINGWYLLLIISDILTIIASFIKIAIETKNLSSYDVCSILMGTSTLLVWVGVIRYFSFFQKYNILIVTLRAAFPNVIRFCCCAAAIYMGYCFCGWIVLGPYHAKFRSLSTVSECLFSLINGDDMFATFSEVEQSGTLVWVFSQLYLYSFISLFIYMVLSLFIALITGAYDSITQQTQDVPQVSELHRFIAECTDTPTSGNFHSPEPSTCSLFCCFN
;
A
#
# COMPACT_ATOMS: atom_id res chain seq x y z
N MET A 1 17.04 -30.36 -57.73
CA MET A 1 16.30 -31.64 -57.65
C MET A 1 15.02 -31.38 -56.91
N ALA A 2 13.92 -31.39 -57.65
CA ALA A 2 12.57 -31.29 -57.11
C ALA A 2 12.17 -32.64 -56.52
N SER A 3 11.47 -32.64 -55.39
CA SER A 3 10.45 -33.66 -55.13
C SER A 3 9.20 -32.99 -54.57
N SER A 4 8.14 -33.12 -55.35
CA SER A 4 6.78 -32.76 -55.03
C SER A 4 6.16 -33.85 -54.17
N PHE A 5 5.48 -33.48 -53.08
CA PHE A 5 4.36 -34.27 -52.59
C PHE A 5 3.18 -33.37 -52.24
N THR A 6 2.05 -33.79 -52.79
CA THR A 6 0.79 -33.11 -53.00
C THR A 6 -0.02 -33.01 -51.71
N ARG A 7 -0.64 -31.85 -51.49
CA ARG A 7 -1.49 -31.51 -50.35
C ARG A 7 -2.91 -32.04 -50.60
N ALA A 8 -3.39 -32.96 -49.75
CA ALA A 8 -4.79 -33.38 -49.69
C ALA A 8 -5.60 -32.43 -48.77
N PRO A 9 -6.92 -32.27 -48.98
CA PRO A 9 -7.74 -31.32 -48.21
C PRO A 9 -8.07 -31.87 -46.81
N PRO A 10 -8.42 -31.02 -45.82
CA PRO A 10 -8.76 -31.48 -44.50
C PRO A 10 -10.16 -32.10 -44.51
N GLN A 11 -10.24 -33.42 -44.32
CA GLN A 11 -11.44 -34.06 -43.81
C GLN A 11 -11.56 -33.65 -42.33
N GLY A 12 -12.55 -32.79 -42.07
CA GLY A 12 -13.09 -32.64 -40.73
C GLY A 12 -13.79 -33.92 -40.29
N ASP A 13 -13.85 -34.03 -38.97
CA ASP A 13 -14.66 -34.93 -38.14
C ASP A 13 -13.87 -36.01 -37.40
N THR A 14 -14.22 -36.13 -36.11
CA THR A 14 -13.97 -37.26 -35.18
C THR A 14 -12.81 -37.14 -34.18
N GLU A 15 -12.82 -36.11 -33.33
CA GLU A 15 -12.12 -36.19 -32.03
C GLU A 15 -13.03 -35.93 -30.80
N THR A 16 -14.35 -35.77 -31.02
CA THR A 16 -15.34 -35.49 -29.97
C THR A 16 -16.25 -36.67 -29.62
N GLU A 17 -15.99 -37.88 -30.11
CA GLU A 17 -16.92 -39.02 -29.97
C GLU A 17 -16.28 -40.34 -29.53
N ARG A 18 -15.20 -40.30 -28.74
CA ARG A 18 -14.55 -41.53 -28.22
C ARG A 18 -14.51 -41.72 -26.70
N LEU A 19 -15.33 -40.99 -25.94
CA LEU A 19 -15.43 -41.19 -24.48
C LEU A 19 -16.85 -41.39 -23.95
N LEU A 20 -17.72 -42.02 -24.74
CA LEU A 20 -19.02 -42.49 -24.27
C LEU A 20 -19.28 -43.92 -24.78
N SER A 21 -18.75 -44.91 -24.07
CA SER A 21 -19.37 -46.23 -24.00
C SER A 21 -19.04 -46.90 -22.65
N PRO A 22 -20.08 -47.31 -21.88
CA PRO A 22 -19.89 -48.17 -20.73
C PRO A 22 -19.84 -49.63 -21.20
N VAL A 23 -18.77 -50.34 -20.85
CA VAL A 23 -18.67 -51.79 -21.04
C VAL A 23 -19.52 -52.48 -19.97
N VAL A 24 -20.57 -53.18 -20.39
CA VAL A 24 -21.28 -54.18 -19.58
C VAL A 24 -21.16 -55.52 -20.30
N GLY A 25 -20.71 -56.56 -19.58
CA GLY A 25 -20.66 -57.93 -20.07
C GLY A 25 -20.20 -58.92 -19.01
N TYR A 26 -21.17 -59.63 -18.42
CA TYR A 26 -21.09 -60.62 -17.34
C TYR A 26 -20.34 -61.91 -17.69
N GLY A 27 -19.83 -62.59 -16.65
CA GLY A 27 -19.56 -64.03 -16.67
C GLY A 27 -19.22 -64.58 -15.28
N SER A 28 -20.15 -65.28 -14.64
CA SER A 28 -19.84 -66.22 -13.54
C SER A 28 -20.81 -67.39 -13.59
N GLY A 29 -20.25 -68.59 -13.48
CA GLY A 29 -20.89 -69.87 -13.74
C GLY A 29 -21.66 -70.47 -12.57
N ASP A 30 -22.41 -71.51 -12.93
CA ASP A 30 -23.27 -72.35 -12.09
C ASP A 30 -22.56 -73.05 -10.92
N LEU A 31 -23.31 -73.29 -9.82
CA LEU A 31 -23.41 -74.59 -9.13
C LEU A 31 -24.46 -74.59 -7.99
N ASN A 32 -25.53 -75.36 -8.24
CA ASN A 32 -26.41 -76.18 -7.38
C ASN A 32 -26.43 -76.06 -5.83
N GLY A 33 -27.65 -76.11 -5.25
CA GLY A 33 -27.91 -76.60 -3.88
C GLY A 33 -29.21 -76.08 -3.24
N GLY A 34 -30.24 -76.91 -3.15
CA GLY A 34 -31.56 -76.56 -2.59
C GLY A 34 -31.68 -76.58 -1.05
N GLY A 35 -32.76 -75.98 -0.54
CA GLY A 35 -33.20 -76.10 0.86
C GLY A 35 -34.27 -75.09 1.25
N HIS A 36 -35.47 -75.58 1.60
CA HIS A 36 -36.61 -74.81 2.13
C HIS A 36 -36.30 -74.12 3.48
N ALA A 37 -36.67 -72.85 3.63
CA ALA A 37 -37.11 -72.24 4.90
C ALA A 37 -37.84 -70.90 4.64
N GLY A 38 -38.90 -70.62 5.40
CA GLY A 38 -39.86 -69.51 5.20
C GLY A 38 -39.28 -68.09 5.37
N PRO A 39 -40.13 -67.05 5.20
CA PRO A 39 -39.66 -65.69 5.01
C PRO A 39 -39.22 -65.06 6.34
N PRO A 40 -38.04 -64.43 6.43
CA PRO A 40 -37.81 -63.40 7.43
C PRO A 40 -38.32 -62.06 6.90
N LYS A 41 -39.02 -61.38 7.78
CA LYS A 41 -39.63 -60.06 7.59
C LYS A 41 -38.59 -59.03 7.13
N LEU A 42 -39.03 -58.22 6.17
CA LEU A 42 -38.53 -56.90 5.83
C LEU A 42 -37.81 -56.17 6.97
N ASP A 43 -36.48 -56.06 6.87
CA ASP A 43 -35.70 -54.98 7.48
C ASP A 43 -35.84 -53.70 6.63
N MET A 44 -37.06 -53.14 6.57
CA MET A 44 -37.33 -51.90 5.82
C MET A 44 -36.77 -50.65 6.53
N SER A 45 -36.50 -50.72 7.85
CA SER A 45 -36.02 -49.58 8.63
C SER A 45 -34.52 -49.32 8.50
N VAL A 46 -33.71 -50.36 8.21
CA VAL A 46 -32.25 -50.24 8.00
C VAL A 46 -31.94 -49.79 6.57
N SER A 47 -32.76 -50.20 5.60
CA SER A 47 -32.62 -49.76 4.20
C SER A 47 -32.96 -48.27 4.05
N GLY A 48 -34.04 -47.80 4.69
CA GLY A 48 -34.46 -46.40 4.64
C GLY A 48 -33.50 -45.42 5.32
N SER A 49 -32.80 -45.82 6.39
CA SER A 49 -31.79 -44.97 7.04
C SER A 49 -30.49 -44.91 6.24
N ARG A 50 -30.12 -45.98 5.55
CA ARG A 50 -28.94 -46.06 4.68
C ARG A 50 -29.13 -45.27 3.38
N LEU A 51 -30.28 -45.40 2.73
CA LEU A 51 -30.67 -44.58 1.57
C LEU A 51 -30.70 -43.09 1.91
N ARG A 52 -31.21 -42.73 3.08
CA ARG A 52 -31.26 -41.32 3.53
C ARG A 52 -29.87 -40.75 3.83
N ALA A 53 -28.96 -41.57 4.35
CA ALA A 53 -27.56 -41.20 4.58
C ALA A 53 -26.80 -41.02 3.25
N GLU A 54 -27.05 -41.88 2.26
CA GLU A 54 -26.48 -41.77 0.90
C GLU A 54 -27.00 -40.53 0.16
N GLU A 55 -28.29 -40.20 0.29
CA GLU A 55 -28.87 -38.96 -0.25
C GLU A 55 -28.28 -37.69 0.41
N GLU A 56 -28.08 -37.71 1.73
CA GLU A 56 -27.45 -36.60 2.46
C GLU A 56 -25.98 -36.40 2.03
N GLU A 57 -25.26 -37.50 1.80
CA GLU A 57 -23.87 -37.50 1.32
C GLU A 57 -23.76 -36.93 -0.11
N GLU A 58 -24.62 -37.37 -1.03
CA GLU A 58 -24.68 -36.82 -2.39
C GLU A 58 -25.06 -35.34 -2.40
N ALA A 59 -26.02 -34.92 -1.55
CA ALA A 59 -26.39 -33.52 -1.42
C ALA A 59 -25.22 -32.66 -0.93
N LEU A 60 -24.45 -33.15 0.05
CA LEU A 60 -23.26 -32.46 0.55
C LEU A 60 -22.16 -32.38 -0.53
N ARG A 61 -21.92 -33.47 -1.27
CA ARG A 61 -20.99 -33.47 -2.42
C ARG A 61 -21.39 -32.45 -3.48
N ARG A 62 -22.67 -32.36 -3.86
CA ARG A 62 -23.18 -31.36 -4.81
C ARG A 62 -22.99 -29.93 -4.29
N LYS A 63 -23.25 -29.67 -3.01
CA LYS A 63 -23.00 -28.35 -2.38
C LYS A 63 -21.52 -27.98 -2.44
N LEU A 64 -20.62 -28.90 -2.12
CA LEU A 64 -19.17 -28.70 -2.15
C LEU A 64 -18.68 -28.45 -3.58
N LYS A 65 -19.08 -29.29 -4.54
CA LYS A 65 -18.75 -29.13 -5.96
C LYS A 65 -19.21 -27.77 -6.47
N TYR A 66 -20.45 -27.38 -6.18
CA TYR A 66 -20.97 -26.06 -6.53
C TYR A 66 -20.17 -24.94 -5.87
N PHE A 67 -19.70 -25.06 -4.62
CA PHE A 67 -18.92 -24.02 -3.96
C PHE A 67 -17.58 -23.73 -4.67
N PHE A 68 -16.83 -24.77 -5.06
CA PHE A 68 -15.51 -24.66 -5.68
C PHE A 68 -15.53 -24.40 -7.21
N MET A 69 -16.68 -24.52 -7.86
CA MET A 69 -16.83 -24.21 -9.30
C MET A 69 -16.56 -22.74 -9.63
N SER A 70 -16.07 -22.51 -10.85
CA SER A 70 -15.85 -21.17 -11.39
C SER A 70 -17.18 -20.41 -11.55
N PRO A 71 -17.17 -19.06 -11.57
CA PRO A 71 -18.39 -18.27 -11.77
C PRO A 71 -19.09 -18.56 -13.11
N CYS A 72 -18.33 -18.84 -14.16
CA CYS A 72 -18.88 -19.20 -15.48
C CYS A 72 -19.59 -20.55 -15.42
N ASP A 73 -19.00 -21.55 -14.76
CA ASP A 73 -19.63 -22.87 -14.59
C ASP A 73 -20.89 -22.78 -13.72
N LYS A 74 -20.87 -21.92 -12.69
CA LYS A 74 -22.05 -21.64 -11.85
C LYS A 74 -23.19 -21.00 -12.63
N TYR A 75 -22.87 -20.17 -13.63
CA TYR A 75 -23.86 -19.59 -14.53
C TYR A 75 -24.47 -20.68 -15.42
N HIS A 76 -23.65 -21.53 -16.03
CA HIS A 76 -24.14 -22.67 -16.82
C HIS A 76 -24.96 -23.67 -15.99
N ALA A 77 -24.62 -23.88 -14.72
CA ALA A 77 -25.29 -24.87 -13.87
C ALA A 77 -26.61 -24.43 -13.23
N LYS A 78 -26.86 -23.13 -13.04
CA LYS A 78 -28.09 -22.62 -12.41
C LYS A 78 -28.79 -21.48 -13.15
N GLY A 79 -28.22 -20.98 -14.26
CA GLY A 79 -28.76 -19.85 -15.03
C GLY A 79 -28.74 -18.49 -14.30
N ARG A 80 -28.10 -18.39 -13.12
CA ARG A 80 -28.09 -17.15 -12.31
C ARG A 80 -27.06 -16.16 -12.84
N LYS A 81 -27.52 -15.01 -13.37
CA LYS A 81 -26.64 -13.94 -13.88
C LYS A 81 -25.52 -13.59 -12.87
N PRO A 82 -24.26 -13.43 -13.32
CA PRO A 82 -23.11 -13.25 -12.43
C PRO A 82 -22.97 -11.79 -11.96
N PHE A 83 -23.97 -11.27 -11.25
CA PHE A 83 -24.00 -9.89 -10.74
C PHE A 83 -22.76 -9.52 -9.91
N LYS A 84 -22.22 -10.46 -9.15
CA LYS A 84 -21.00 -10.26 -8.37
C LYS A 84 -19.79 -9.94 -9.25
N LEU A 85 -19.63 -10.62 -10.38
CA LEU A 85 -18.52 -10.37 -11.31
C LEU A 85 -18.67 -8.99 -11.95
N ALA A 86 -19.87 -8.65 -12.42
CA ALA A 86 -20.17 -7.35 -13.00
C ALA A 86 -19.92 -6.20 -12.00
N LEU A 87 -20.35 -6.36 -10.74
CA LEU A 87 -20.12 -5.36 -9.69
C LEU A 87 -18.63 -5.15 -9.42
N GLN A 88 -17.82 -6.21 -9.42
CA GLN A 88 -16.37 -6.09 -9.21
C GLN A 88 -15.66 -5.42 -10.39
N LEU A 89 -16.07 -5.73 -11.63
CA LEU A 89 -15.55 -5.05 -12.82
C LEU A 89 -15.92 -3.56 -12.81
N LEU A 90 -17.17 -3.23 -12.46
CA LEU A 90 -17.61 -1.86 -12.26
C LEU A 90 -16.79 -1.16 -11.17
N LYS A 91 -16.56 -1.84 -10.04
CA LYS A 91 -15.74 -1.34 -8.92
C LYS A 91 -14.33 -0.94 -9.37
N ILE A 92 -13.66 -1.79 -10.16
CA ILE A 92 -12.31 -1.51 -10.65
C ILE A 92 -12.28 -0.20 -11.44
N ILE A 93 -13.26 0.00 -12.33
CA ILE A 93 -13.34 1.21 -13.15
C ILE A 93 -13.60 2.44 -12.28
N ILE A 94 -14.64 2.40 -11.43
CA ILE A 94 -15.04 3.58 -10.66
C ILE A 94 -13.97 3.99 -9.64
N VAL A 95 -13.31 3.03 -8.96
CA VAL A 95 -12.25 3.33 -7.97
C VAL A 95 -11.01 3.89 -8.67
N THR A 96 -10.67 3.38 -9.85
CA THR A 96 -9.56 3.91 -10.64
C THR A 96 -9.85 5.33 -11.13
N VAL A 97 -11.07 5.59 -11.62
CA VAL A 97 -11.49 6.95 -12.03
C VAL A 97 -11.47 7.90 -10.82
N GLN A 98 -11.95 7.44 -9.66
CA GLN A 98 -11.90 8.20 -8.41
C GLN A 98 -10.47 8.59 -8.04
N LEU A 99 -9.53 7.64 -8.14
CA LEU A 99 -8.11 7.86 -7.83
C LEU A 99 -7.49 8.87 -8.81
N VAL A 100 -7.76 8.75 -10.11
CA VAL A 100 -7.22 9.68 -11.12
C VAL A 100 -7.74 11.09 -10.91
N LEU A 101 -9.05 11.25 -10.68
CA LEU A 101 -9.64 12.58 -10.41
C LEU A 101 -9.07 13.21 -9.13
N PHE A 102 -8.94 12.43 -8.07
CA PHE A 102 -8.32 12.89 -6.83
C PHE A 102 -6.83 13.20 -7.02
N GLY A 103 -6.09 12.35 -7.75
CA GLY A 103 -4.67 12.51 -8.01
C GLY A 103 -4.34 13.79 -8.77
N LEU A 104 -5.15 14.15 -9.77
CA LEU A 104 -4.99 15.41 -10.52
C LEU A 104 -5.20 16.64 -9.63
N SER A 105 -6.21 16.63 -8.75
CA SER A 105 -6.44 17.71 -7.79
C SER A 105 -5.31 17.79 -6.76
N ASN A 106 -4.90 16.65 -6.21
CA ASN A 106 -3.82 16.58 -5.22
C ASN A 106 -2.47 17.03 -5.80
N GLN A 107 -2.17 16.65 -7.05
CA GLN A 107 -0.94 17.08 -7.74
C GLN A 107 -0.85 18.60 -7.82
N MET A 108 -1.92 19.30 -8.19
CA MET A 108 -1.94 20.76 -8.23
C MET A 108 -1.74 21.39 -6.84
N VAL A 109 -2.30 20.79 -5.79
CA VAL A 109 -2.12 21.26 -4.40
C VAL A 109 -0.67 21.11 -3.96
N VAL A 110 -0.04 19.98 -4.27
CA VAL A 110 1.37 19.69 -3.94
C VAL A 110 2.29 20.60 -4.75
N GLU A 111 2.09 20.70 -6.06
CA GLU A 111 2.86 21.58 -6.95
C GLU A 111 2.81 23.04 -6.45
N PHE A 112 1.61 23.56 -6.16
CA PHE A 112 1.48 24.91 -5.61
C PHE A 112 2.22 25.06 -4.27
N LYS A 113 2.18 24.08 -3.38
CA LYS A 113 2.91 24.12 -2.11
C LYS A 113 4.43 24.09 -2.32
N GLU A 114 4.93 23.23 -3.21
CA GLU A 114 6.35 23.05 -3.49
C GLU A 114 6.94 24.30 -4.16
N GLU A 115 6.30 24.82 -5.21
CA GLU A 115 6.72 26.03 -5.93
C GLU A 115 6.75 27.27 -5.01
N ASN A 116 5.75 27.43 -4.13
CA ASN A 116 5.77 28.50 -3.13
C ASN A 116 6.88 28.29 -2.10
N THR A 117 7.11 27.04 -1.66
CA THR A 117 8.19 26.73 -0.72
C THR A 117 9.56 27.06 -1.31
N ASP A 118 9.77 26.73 -2.58
CA ASP A 118 11.00 27.04 -3.29
C ASP A 118 11.18 28.56 -3.47
N SER A 119 10.11 29.25 -3.90
CA SER A 119 10.08 30.72 -3.95
C SER A 119 10.43 31.36 -2.60
N PHE A 120 9.94 30.81 -1.48
CA PHE A 120 10.27 31.31 -0.14
C PHE A 120 11.73 31.08 0.24
N LYS A 121 12.36 29.99 -0.21
CA LYS A 121 13.80 29.79 0.01
C LYS A 121 14.60 30.88 -0.70
N HIS A 122 14.31 31.17 -1.96
CA HIS A 122 14.96 32.24 -2.73
C HIS A 122 14.72 33.64 -2.15
N LEU A 123 13.52 33.90 -1.63
CA LEU A 123 13.18 35.21 -1.07
C LEU A 123 13.81 35.44 0.31
N PHE A 124 13.78 34.45 1.20
CA PHE A 124 14.16 34.65 2.61
C PHE A 124 15.54 34.13 2.99
N LEU A 125 16.11 33.19 2.22
CA LEU A 125 17.45 32.68 2.46
C LEU A 125 18.43 33.44 1.55
N ARG A 126 19.37 34.14 2.17
CA ARG A 126 20.43 34.85 1.45
C ARG A 126 21.37 33.85 0.78
N ASP A 127 21.76 34.14 -0.46
CA ASP A 127 22.72 33.35 -1.24
C ASP A 127 22.32 31.86 -1.40
N TYR A 128 21.01 31.59 -1.43
CA TYR A 128 20.48 30.25 -1.72
C TYR A 128 20.74 29.87 -3.19
N VAL A 129 21.19 28.64 -3.42
CA VAL A 129 21.47 28.10 -4.76
C VAL A 129 20.66 26.82 -4.94
N ASP A 130 20.04 26.68 -6.09
CA ASP A 130 19.28 25.48 -6.47
C ASP A 130 20.20 24.25 -6.54
N ASP A 131 19.68 23.09 -6.12
CA ASP A 131 20.35 21.78 -6.20
C ASP A 131 21.66 21.60 -5.40
N SER A 132 21.88 22.34 -4.31
CA SER A 132 22.97 21.99 -3.39
C SER A 132 22.65 20.70 -2.62
N GLU A 133 23.40 19.61 -2.85
CA GLU A 133 23.29 18.36 -2.07
C GLU A 133 23.52 18.57 -0.56
N GLU A 134 24.20 19.66 -0.18
CA GLU A 134 24.41 20.06 1.19
C GLU A 134 23.44 21.16 1.64
N PRO A 135 22.92 21.11 2.89
CA PRO A 135 22.12 22.19 3.43
C PRO A 135 22.95 23.46 3.59
N LEU A 136 22.35 24.64 3.34
CA LEU A 136 22.99 25.93 3.54
C LEU A 136 23.47 26.07 5.00
N CYS A 137 24.75 26.41 5.17
CA CYS A 137 25.39 26.44 6.47
C CYS A 137 26.20 27.71 6.69
N ILE A 138 26.16 28.22 7.91
CA ILE A 138 26.79 29.46 8.32
C ILE A 138 27.88 29.16 9.35
N HIS A 139 29.04 29.79 9.18
CA HIS A 139 30.23 29.54 10.00
C HIS A 139 30.67 30.71 10.87
N THR A 140 30.17 31.93 10.62
CA THR A 140 30.55 33.12 11.40
C THR A 140 29.35 33.75 12.10
N GLN A 141 29.59 34.37 13.26
CA GLN A 141 28.54 35.06 14.03
C GLN A 141 27.95 36.26 13.28
N ARG A 142 28.78 36.98 12.50
CA ARG A 142 28.36 38.13 11.70
C ARG A 142 27.39 37.67 10.61
N ASP A 143 27.74 36.61 9.90
CA ASP A 143 26.87 36.06 8.86
C ASP A 143 25.53 35.60 9.43
N VAL A 144 25.49 35.04 10.66
CA VAL A 144 24.21 34.68 11.31
C VAL A 144 23.33 35.92 11.49
N TYR A 145 23.88 37.03 11.98
CA TYR A 145 23.12 38.28 12.11
C TYR A 145 22.69 38.82 10.74
N ASP A 146 23.57 38.80 9.75
CA ASP A 146 23.28 39.28 8.39
C ASP A 146 22.15 38.48 7.73
N HIS A 147 22.10 37.15 7.91
CA HIS A 147 21.03 36.31 7.39
C HIS A 147 19.70 36.56 8.11
N ILE A 148 19.73 36.75 9.44
CA ILE A 148 18.52 37.10 10.21
C ILE A 148 17.98 38.46 9.74
N GLN A 149 18.86 39.46 9.60
CA GLN A 149 18.48 40.79 9.16
C GLN A 149 17.93 40.77 7.72
N TYR A 150 18.61 40.07 6.82
CA TYR A 150 18.15 39.88 5.43
C TYR A 150 16.74 39.29 5.38
N ALA A 151 16.48 38.20 6.12
CA ALA A 151 15.16 37.56 6.13
C ALA A 151 14.05 38.51 6.63
N ILE A 152 14.33 39.32 7.66
CA ILE A 152 13.39 40.31 8.19
C ILE A 152 13.17 41.44 7.19
N GLU A 153 14.23 41.98 6.58
CA GLU A 153 14.12 43.05 5.58
C GLU A 153 13.33 42.58 4.34
N GLN A 154 13.57 41.36 3.86
CA GLN A 154 12.81 40.76 2.76
C GLN A 154 11.35 40.53 3.13
N TYR A 155 11.07 40.10 4.37
CA TYR A 155 9.70 39.99 4.86
C TYR A 155 8.98 41.33 4.85
N LEU A 156 9.62 42.41 5.30
CA LEU A 156 9.02 43.75 5.33
C LEU A 156 8.86 44.36 3.92
N ALA A 157 9.74 44.02 2.98
CA ALA A 157 9.69 44.48 1.59
C ALA A 157 8.85 43.59 0.65
N LEU A 158 8.31 42.48 1.15
CA LEU A 158 7.69 41.41 0.36
C LEU A 158 6.66 41.90 -0.69
N PRO A 159 5.71 42.82 -0.41
CA PRO A 159 4.74 43.30 -1.39
C PRO A 159 5.36 44.02 -2.61
N GLN A 160 6.59 44.52 -2.47
CA GLN A 160 7.30 45.23 -3.53
C GLN A 160 8.30 44.33 -4.27
N THR A 161 8.86 43.32 -3.61
CA THR A 161 9.92 42.46 -4.16
C THR A 161 9.39 41.16 -4.78
N SER A 162 8.32 40.57 -4.24
CA SER A 162 7.84 39.26 -4.69
C SER A 162 6.97 39.34 -5.95
N VAL A 163 7.15 38.37 -6.85
CA VAL A 163 6.27 38.16 -8.02
C VAL A 163 4.88 37.66 -7.59
N GLY A 164 4.85 36.80 -6.57
CA GLY A 164 3.61 36.28 -5.98
C GLY A 164 2.86 37.35 -5.17
N ARG A 165 1.53 37.24 -5.11
CA ARG A 165 0.71 38.10 -4.27
C ARG A 165 0.51 37.47 -2.90
N TYR A 166 1.29 37.92 -1.93
CA TYR A 166 1.20 37.47 -0.54
C TYR A 166 0.55 38.53 0.35
N ALA A 167 -0.28 38.08 1.30
CA ALA A 167 -0.85 38.93 2.33
C ALA A 167 -0.38 38.49 3.72
N TYR A 168 -0.01 39.45 4.57
CA TYR A 168 0.39 39.17 5.94
C TYR A 168 -0.80 38.73 6.81
N VAL A 169 -0.54 37.85 7.76
CA VAL A 169 -1.49 37.51 8.82
C VAL A 169 -1.06 38.19 10.11
N ARG A 170 -1.89 39.10 10.63
CA ARG A 170 -1.69 39.75 11.93
C ARG A 170 -2.40 38.95 13.03
N GLY A 171 -1.88 38.96 14.25
CA GLY A 171 -2.59 38.40 15.41
C GLY A 171 -2.64 36.87 15.48
N SER A 172 -1.74 36.14 14.80
CA SER A 172 -1.74 34.67 14.85
C SER A 172 -0.91 34.07 16.00
N ALA A 173 -0.07 34.87 16.69
CA ALA A 173 0.84 34.39 17.74
C ALA A 173 1.25 35.52 18.73
N LEU A 174 2.15 35.17 19.68
CA LEU A 174 2.60 35.96 20.84
C LEU A 174 2.62 37.49 20.60
N ASN A 175 1.91 38.25 21.44
CA ASN A 175 1.81 39.72 21.41
C ASN A 175 1.19 40.35 20.14
N ASP A 176 0.34 39.61 19.42
CA ASP A 176 -0.37 40.05 18.20
C ASP A 176 0.53 40.39 16.98
N SER A 177 1.83 40.14 17.07
CA SER A 177 2.75 40.42 15.97
C SER A 177 2.64 39.44 14.80
N ALA A 178 2.92 39.92 13.58
CA ALA A 178 2.82 39.14 12.35
C ALA A 178 4.05 38.26 12.05
N LEU A 179 5.25 38.68 12.48
CA LEU A 179 6.49 37.91 12.47
C LEU A 179 7.08 37.88 13.87
N TYR A 180 7.68 36.76 14.26
CA TYR A 180 8.42 36.69 15.51
C TYR A 180 9.76 35.97 15.35
N LEU A 181 10.78 36.56 15.96
CA LEU A 181 12.14 36.07 16.03
C LEU A 181 12.36 35.52 17.44
N CYS A 182 12.54 34.21 17.57
CA CYS A 182 12.81 33.56 18.86
C CYS A 182 14.20 32.96 18.88
N GLN A 183 14.90 33.10 20.01
CA GLN A 183 16.07 32.32 20.36
C GLN A 183 15.73 31.30 21.44
N ARG A 184 16.24 30.08 21.31
CA ARG A 184 16.19 29.08 22.39
C ARG A 184 17.60 28.82 22.87
N TYR A 185 17.81 28.94 24.17
CA TYR A 185 19.12 28.78 24.77
C TYR A 185 19.03 28.13 26.16
N TYR A 186 20.11 27.50 26.60
CA TYR A 186 20.20 26.93 27.95
C TYR A 186 20.18 28.03 29.01
N ARG A 187 19.41 27.85 30.09
CA ARG A 187 19.25 28.86 31.15
C ARG A 187 20.60 29.36 31.67
N LYS A 188 21.51 28.43 31.93
CA LYS A 188 22.91 28.65 32.28
C LYS A 188 23.78 27.84 31.31
N GLY A 189 24.86 28.44 30.83
CA GLY A 189 25.76 27.78 29.89
C GLY A 189 27.08 28.52 29.82
N THR A 190 27.89 28.36 30.87
CA THR A 190 29.28 28.82 30.88
C THR A 190 30.16 27.65 30.45
N ILE A 191 30.81 27.79 29.29
CA ILE A 191 31.69 26.78 28.71
C ILE A 191 33.05 27.45 28.53
N ASP A 192 34.05 27.00 29.26
CA ASP A 192 35.42 27.50 29.17
C ASP A 192 36.36 26.36 28.70
N PRO A 193 36.60 26.27 27.38
CA PRO A 193 37.47 25.24 26.83
C PRO A 193 38.95 25.48 27.16
N VAL A 194 39.34 26.66 27.68
CA VAL A 194 40.74 26.91 28.10
C VAL A 194 41.03 26.19 29.42
N ASN A 195 40.04 26.15 30.31
CA ASN A 195 40.14 25.50 31.62
C ASN A 195 39.50 24.11 31.67
N ASP A 196 39.01 23.57 30.54
CA ASP A 196 38.25 22.31 30.45
C ASP A 196 37.06 22.23 31.43
N THR A 197 36.43 23.37 31.73
CA THR A 197 35.29 23.44 32.66
C THR A 197 34.00 23.89 31.98
N PHE A 198 32.87 23.35 32.44
CA PHE A 198 31.54 23.77 32.00
C PHE A 198 30.54 23.71 33.16
N ASP A 199 29.57 24.61 33.14
CA ASP A 199 28.42 24.64 34.04
C ASP A 199 27.17 24.99 33.23
N ILE A 200 26.33 23.97 32.99
CA ILE A 200 25.18 24.03 32.09
C ILE A 200 23.94 23.61 32.86
N ASP A 201 22.92 24.47 32.80
CA ASP A 201 21.55 24.13 33.21
C ASP A 201 20.77 23.77 31.94
N PRO A 202 20.37 22.49 31.74
CA PRO A 202 19.71 22.04 30.51
C PRO A 202 18.30 22.59 30.32
N HIS A 203 17.75 23.34 31.29
CA HIS A 203 16.46 24.00 31.12
C HIS A 203 16.52 25.01 29.96
N VAL A 204 15.64 24.83 28.98
CA VAL A 204 15.57 25.67 27.78
C VAL A 204 14.73 26.91 28.08
N VAL A 205 15.32 28.08 27.86
CA VAL A 205 14.64 29.37 27.90
C VAL A 205 14.38 29.83 26.47
N THR A 206 13.17 30.29 26.19
CA THR A 206 12.80 30.87 24.89
C THR A 206 12.54 32.36 25.06
N ASP A 207 13.24 33.17 24.27
CA ASP A 207 13.10 34.62 24.25
C ASP A 207 12.73 35.06 22.82
N CYS A 208 11.67 35.86 22.69
CA CYS A 208 11.04 36.18 21.41
C CYS A 208 10.77 37.66 21.27
N ILE A 209 11.02 38.20 20.07
CA ILE A 209 10.69 39.57 19.68
C ILE A 209 9.70 39.55 18.52
N GLY A 210 8.63 40.34 18.65
CA GLY A 210 7.62 40.54 17.61
C GLY A 210 8.01 41.64 16.63
N VAL A 211 7.67 41.43 15.37
CA VAL A 211 7.94 42.30 14.23
C VAL A 211 6.67 42.45 13.41
N ASP A 212 6.21 43.68 13.24
CA ASP A 212 5.00 43.96 12.48
C ASP A 212 5.30 44.69 11.18
N PRO A 213 4.72 44.22 10.04
CA PRO A 213 4.86 44.90 8.77
C PRO A 213 4.12 46.24 8.83
N PRO A 214 4.67 47.29 8.18
CA PRO A 214 4.06 48.60 8.18
C PRO A 214 2.63 48.54 7.62
N PRO A 215 1.68 49.34 8.17
CA PRO A 215 0.31 49.36 7.70
C PRO A 215 0.18 49.91 6.27
N ASP A 216 1.06 50.85 5.89
CA ASP A 216 1.16 51.46 4.56
C ASP A 216 2.63 51.56 4.10
N SER A 217 2.86 51.48 2.78
CA SER A 217 4.19 51.56 2.14
C SER A 217 4.95 52.87 2.40
N SER A 218 4.28 53.89 2.95
CA SER A 218 4.83 55.22 3.24
C SER A 218 5.15 55.46 4.73
N SER A 219 4.93 54.48 5.61
CA SER A 219 5.21 54.63 7.05
C SER A 219 6.66 54.20 7.38
N PRO A 220 7.44 54.98 8.16
CA PRO A 220 8.81 54.62 8.49
C PRO A 220 8.83 53.35 9.33
N SER A 221 9.60 52.36 8.89
CA SER A 221 9.83 51.11 9.62
C SER A 221 10.39 51.43 11.00
N GLN A 222 9.66 51.06 12.05
CA GLN A 222 10.17 51.17 13.41
C GLN A 222 11.32 50.18 13.58
N ASN A 223 12.54 50.70 13.77
CA ASN A 223 13.79 49.93 13.91
C ASN A 223 13.89 49.14 15.24
N HIS A 224 12.83 48.50 15.72
CA HIS A 224 12.85 47.74 16.97
C HIS A 224 13.66 46.44 16.87
N HIS A 225 14.00 45.96 15.67
CA HIS A 225 14.73 44.70 15.46
C HIS A 225 16.23 44.79 15.70
N ARG A 226 16.80 46.00 15.80
CA ARG A 226 18.25 46.20 15.92
C ARG A 226 18.82 45.88 17.31
N ASN A 227 17.97 45.60 18.31
CA ASN A 227 18.38 45.34 19.69
C ASN A 227 18.35 43.84 20.07
N PHE A 228 18.40 42.92 19.10
CA PHE A 228 18.42 41.48 19.39
C PHE A 228 19.86 40.97 19.55
N THR A 229 20.22 40.51 20.76
CA THR A 229 21.55 39.95 21.05
C THR A 229 21.46 38.44 21.24
N LEU A 230 22.18 37.70 20.40
CA LEU A 230 22.28 36.25 20.45
C LEU A 230 23.36 35.77 21.42
N ASN A 231 23.00 34.81 22.27
CA ASN A 231 23.91 34.18 23.20
C ASN A 231 24.55 32.91 22.62
N PHE A 232 25.44 33.03 21.63
CA PHE A 232 26.00 31.89 20.86
C PHE A 232 26.55 30.73 21.71
N GLN A 233 27.16 31.00 22.87
CA GLN A 233 27.74 29.97 23.75
C GLN A 233 26.70 28.97 24.28
N LYS A 234 25.47 29.44 24.54
CA LYS A 234 24.38 28.65 25.11
C LYS A 234 23.20 28.49 24.15
N LEU A 235 23.35 28.96 22.91
CA LEU A 235 22.32 28.98 21.88
C LEU A 235 22.09 27.59 21.30
N ILE A 236 20.86 27.10 21.39
CA ILE A 236 20.44 25.82 20.79
C ILE A 236 20.00 26.07 19.35
N ASN A 237 19.09 27.03 19.14
CA ASN A 237 18.65 27.43 17.81
C ASN A 237 17.99 28.82 17.82
N VAL A 238 17.87 29.40 16.64
CA VAL A 238 17.08 30.61 16.37
C VAL A 238 15.99 30.26 15.37
N THR A 239 14.78 30.77 15.58
CA THR A 239 13.65 30.56 14.68
C THR A 239 13.01 31.88 14.31
N ILE A 240 12.82 32.11 13.01
CA ILE A 240 11.98 33.20 12.49
C ILE A 240 10.70 32.56 11.99
N GLN A 241 9.56 32.97 12.54
CA GLN A 241 8.28 32.39 12.23
C GLN A 241 7.28 33.48 11.84
N PHE A 242 6.56 33.26 10.74
CA PHE A 242 5.53 34.16 10.25
C PHE A 242 4.54 33.42 9.36
N GLN A 243 3.38 34.03 9.12
CA GLN A 243 2.34 33.48 8.27
C GLN A 243 2.06 34.38 7.07
N LEU A 244 1.96 33.76 5.89
CA LEU A 244 1.59 34.42 4.64
C LEU A 244 0.35 33.75 4.04
N LYS A 245 -0.55 34.57 3.50
CA LYS A 245 -1.71 34.11 2.73
C LYS A 245 -1.47 34.26 1.24
N ALA A 246 -1.87 33.25 0.49
CA ALA A 246 -1.90 33.26 -0.97
C ALA A 246 -3.19 32.62 -1.47
N ILE A 247 -3.54 32.88 -2.73
CA ILE A 247 -4.71 32.28 -3.39
C ILE A 247 -4.20 31.44 -4.55
N ASN A 248 -4.62 30.17 -4.63
CA ASN A 248 -4.23 29.29 -5.73
C ASN A 248 -5.18 29.47 -6.93
N ILE A 249 -4.76 30.31 -7.89
CA ILE A 249 -5.54 30.64 -9.09
C ILE A 249 -5.48 29.53 -10.14
N GLN A 250 -4.48 28.63 -10.09
CA GLN A 250 -4.30 27.53 -11.06
C GLN A 250 -5.50 26.58 -11.10
N THR A 251 -6.20 26.44 -9.97
CA THR A 251 -7.43 25.64 -9.83
C THR A 251 -8.55 26.04 -10.80
N ILE A 252 -8.59 27.29 -11.27
CA ILE A 252 -9.58 27.78 -12.25
C ILE A 252 -9.47 27.00 -13.57
N ILE A 253 -8.27 26.57 -13.96
CA ILE A 253 -8.03 25.81 -15.20
C ILE A 253 -8.83 24.50 -15.23
N ASN A 254 -9.04 23.88 -14.06
CA ASN A 254 -9.77 22.64 -13.91
C ASN A 254 -11.24 22.84 -13.48
N ASN A 255 -11.76 24.05 -13.69
CA ASN A 255 -13.09 24.45 -13.23
C ASN A 255 -13.28 24.18 -11.73
N GLU A 256 -12.26 24.48 -10.91
CA GLU A 256 -12.36 24.46 -9.44
C GLU A 256 -12.31 25.89 -8.89
N ILE A 257 -12.98 26.12 -7.76
CA ILE A 257 -12.94 27.41 -7.08
C ILE A 257 -11.58 27.56 -6.39
N PRO A 258 -10.88 28.70 -6.53
CA PRO A 258 -9.62 28.96 -5.83
C PRO A 258 -9.73 28.82 -4.32
N ASP A 259 -8.82 28.02 -3.77
CA ASP A 259 -8.63 27.89 -2.33
C ASP A 259 -7.68 28.98 -1.79
N CYS A 260 -7.93 29.37 -0.54
CA CYS A 260 -7.10 30.30 0.22
C CYS A 260 -6.09 29.50 1.06
N TYR A 261 -4.82 29.67 0.74
CA TYR A 261 -3.71 29.05 1.44
C TYR A 261 -3.17 29.99 2.51
N THR A 262 -2.90 29.44 3.70
CA THR A 262 -2.10 30.10 4.72
C THR A 262 -0.86 29.28 4.97
N PHE A 263 0.29 29.80 4.51
CA PHE A 263 1.62 29.25 4.69
C PHE A 263 2.19 29.70 6.04
N SER A 264 2.57 28.74 6.88
CA SER A 264 3.30 28.95 8.13
C SER A 264 4.77 28.66 7.87
N ILE A 265 5.55 29.71 7.73
CA ILE A 265 6.96 29.64 7.35
C ILE A 265 7.79 29.72 8.63
N THR A 266 8.71 28.77 8.79
CA THR A 266 9.68 28.72 9.89
C THR A 266 11.09 28.62 9.31
N ILE A 267 11.88 29.67 9.48
CA ILE A 267 13.32 29.66 9.19
C ILE A 267 14.04 29.23 10.45
N LEU A 268 14.76 28.11 10.39
CA LEU A 268 15.45 27.49 11.52
C LEU A 268 16.97 27.59 11.33
N PHE A 269 17.63 28.21 12.32
CA PHE A 269 19.07 28.22 12.49
C PHE A 269 19.43 27.20 13.56
N ASP A 270 19.84 25.99 13.16
CA ASP A 270 20.13 24.88 14.07
C ASP A 270 21.61 24.89 14.51
N ASN A 271 21.84 25.07 15.81
CA ASN A 271 23.15 25.04 16.45
C ASN A 271 23.25 23.92 17.52
N LYS A 272 22.36 22.92 17.50
CA LYS A 272 22.34 21.84 18.53
C LYS A 272 23.65 21.09 18.69
N ALA A 273 24.43 20.96 17.62
CA ALA A 273 25.72 20.24 17.63
C ALA A 273 26.86 21.07 18.24
N HIS A 274 26.69 22.39 18.40
CA HIS A 274 27.73 23.31 18.88
C HIS A 274 29.10 23.15 18.18
N SER A 275 29.10 22.79 16.90
CA SER A 275 30.31 22.45 16.12
C SER A 275 30.93 23.65 15.38
N GLY A 276 30.43 24.87 15.60
CA GLY A 276 30.80 26.05 14.82
C GLY A 276 30.20 26.09 13.40
N LYS A 277 29.28 25.17 13.09
CA LYS A 277 28.48 25.13 11.85
C LYS A 277 27.00 25.24 12.21
N VAL A 278 26.38 26.37 11.89
CA VAL A 278 24.93 26.59 12.07
C VAL A 278 24.23 26.19 10.78
N LYS A 279 23.32 25.22 10.85
CA LYS A 279 22.55 24.77 9.68
C LYS A 279 21.32 25.64 9.50
N LEU A 280 21.12 26.16 8.30
CA LEU A 280 19.95 26.97 7.96
C LEU A 280 18.95 26.12 7.17
N SER A 281 17.69 26.11 7.61
CA SER A 281 16.61 25.44 6.89
C SER A 281 15.33 26.26 6.91
N LEU A 282 14.52 26.15 5.86
CA LEU A 282 13.20 26.76 5.77
C LEU A 282 12.15 25.65 5.72
N LEU A 283 11.27 25.65 6.71
CA LEU A 283 10.13 24.74 6.81
C LEU A 283 8.85 25.51 6.48
N ASN A 284 8.02 24.93 5.62
CA ASN A 284 6.74 25.52 5.22
C ASN A 284 5.60 24.53 5.47
N GLU A 285 4.66 24.93 6.33
CA GLU A 285 3.43 24.20 6.57
C GLU A 285 2.26 24.96 5.95
N ALA A 286 1.54 24.34 5.02
CA ALA A 286 0.41 24.96 4.34
C ALA A 286 -0.90 24.49 4.98
N SER A 287 -1.78 25.44 5.31
CA SER A 287 -3.17 25.18 5.70
C SER A 287 -4.10 25.72 4.62
N ILE A 288 -5.11 24.91 4.26
CA ILE A 288 -6.01 25.17 3.14
C ILE A 288 -7.40 25.47 3.70
N LYS A 289 -8.01 26.58 3.26
CA LYS A 289 -9.37 26.99 3.64
C LYS A 289 -10.12 27.54 2.43
N GLU A 290 -11.44 27.48 2.46
CA GLU A 290 -12.26 28.18 1.47
C GLU A 290 -12.08 29.69 1.60
N CYS A 291 -11.98 30.37 0.46
CA CYS A 291 -12.02 31.81 0.44
C CYS A 291 -13.43 32.32 0.78
N ARG A 292 -13.51 33.48 1.45
CA ARG A 292 -14.78 34.13 1.75
C ARG A 292 -15.35 34.75 0.47
N ASP A 293 -16.57 34.36 0.10
CA ASP A 293 -17.36 34.87 -1.03
C ASP A 293 -16.63 34.79 -2.41
N PRO A 294 -16.32 33.58 -2.93
CA PRO A 294 -15.69 33.42 -4.23
C PRO A 294 -16.68 33.75 -5.37
N ASN A 295 -16.28 34.59 -6.31
CA ASN A 295 -17.08 34.92 -7.50
C ASN A 295 -16.32 34.56 -8.78
N VAL A 296 -16.74 33.48 -9.45
CA VAL A 296 -16.20 33.04 -10.74
C VAL A 296 -17.36 32.85 -11.71
N SER A 297 -17.34 33.55 -12.84
CA SER A 297 -18.40 33.49 -13.86
C SER A 297 -18.40 32.15 -14.61
N GLY A 298 -19.55 31.48 -14.72
CA GLY A 298 -19.74 30.31 -15.59
C GLY A 298 -19.46 28.94 -14.95
N HIS A 299 -19.42 28.85 -13.62
CA HIS A 299 -19.11 27.61 -12.91
C HIS A 299 -20.33 26.66 -12.79
N ALA A 300 -20.11 25.37 -13.07
CA ALA A 300 -21.06 24.28 -12.88
C ALA A 300 -20.64 23.41 -11.67
N ASP A 301 -21.62 22.96 -10.90
CA ASP A 301 -21.52 22.62 -9.47
C ASP A 301 -20.49 21.54 -9.04
N SER A 302 -19.83 21.83 -7.91
CA SER A 302 -19.03 20.92 -7.06
C SER A 302 -19.76 19.61 -6.68
N TYR A 303 -21.10 19.62 -6.66
CA TYR A 303 -21.94 18.48 -6.25
C TYR A 303 -21.72 17.20 -7.07
N ALA A 304 -21.27 17.30 -8.33
CA ALA A 304 -21.05 16.12 -9.17
C ALA A 304 -19.93 15.19 -8.65
N ARG A 305 -18.86 15.75 -8.06
CA ARG A 305 -17.73 14.96 -7.54
C ARG A 305 -18.07 14.27 -6.23
N VAL A 306 -18.71 14.99 -5.32
CA VAL A 306 -19.24 14.42 -4.07
C VAL A 306 -20.24 13.30 -4.37
N ALA A 307 -21.14 13.51 -5.35
CA ALA A 307 -22.09 12.47 -5.77
C ALA A 307 -21.38 11.23 -6.34
N PHE A 308 -20.31 11.41 -7.11
CA PHE A 308 -19.47 10.32 -7.61
C PHE A 308 -18.79 9.56 -6.47
N ASP A 309 -18.22 10.25 -5.47
CA ASP A 309 -17.59 9.61 -4.31
C ASP A 309 -18.58 8.81 -3.45
N VAL A 310 -19.80 9.34 -3.26
CA VAL A 310 -20.90 8.62 -2.60
C VAL A 310 -21.28 7.37 -3.40
N MET A 311 -21.36 7.46 -4.73
CA MET A 311 -21.62 6.30 -5.59
C MET A 311 -20.52 5.23 -5.44
N VAL A 312 -19.25 5.61 -5.39
CA VAL A 312 -18.14 4.67 -5.16
C VAL A 312 -18.28 3.99 -3.80
N ALA A 313 -18.54 4.74 -2.74
CA ALA A 313 -18.75 4.18 -1.40
C ALA A 313 -19.91 3.17 -1.36
N VAL A 314 -21.02 3.46 -2.05
CA VAL A 314 -22.17 2.54 -2.16
C VAL A 314 -21.81 1.25 -2.91
N VAL A 315 -21.11 1.34 -4.05
CA VAL A 315 -20.68 0.16 -4.81
C VAL A 315 -19.70 -0.69 -3.99
N CYS A 316 -18.76 -0.07 -3.28
CA CYS A 316 -17.83 -0.75 -2.38
C CYS A 316 -18.56 -1.40 -1.19
N ALA A 317 -19.57 -0.76 -0.61
CA ALA A 317 -20.38 -1.35 0.46
C ALA A 317 -21.18 -2.56 -0.04
N LEU A 318 -21.78 -2.48 -1.23
CA LEU A 318 -22.44 -3.64 -1.86
C LEU A 318 -21.46 -4.78 -2.12
N SER A 319 -20.26 -4.46 -2.62
CA SER A 319 -19.17 -5.42 -2.81
C SER A 319 -18.77 -6.09 -1.49
N LEU A 320 -18.58 -5.31 -0.43
CA LEU A 320 -18.22 -5.76 0.91
C LEU A 320 -19.26 -6.75 1.46
N VAL A 321 -20.55 -6.42 1.35
CA VAL A 321 -21.64 -7.30 1.80
C VAL A 321 -21.68 -8.60 0.99
N LEU A 322 -21.56 -8.55 -0.34
CA LEU A 322 -21.58 -9.75 -1.18
C LEU A 322 -20.36 -10.66 -0.95
N CYS A 323 -19.18 -10.07 -0.76
CA CYS A 323 -17.95 -10.78 -0.44
C CYS A 323 -18.00 -11.36 0.98
N GLY A 324 -18.46 -10.59 1.97
CA GLY A 324 -18.68 -11.05 3.35
C GLY A 324 -19.66 -12.22 3.42
N ARG A 325 -20.80 -12.14 2.72
CA ARG A 325 -21.76 -13.26 2.59
C ARG A 325 -21.12 -14.51 1.98
N SER A 326 -20.16 -14.34 1.07
CA SER A 326 -19.48 -15.48 0.43
C SER A 326 -18.50 -16.17 1.38
N ILE A 327 -17.78 -15.40 2.21
CA ILE A 327 -16.92 -15.94 3.27
C ILE A 327 -17.78 -16.63 4.34
N LEU A 328 -18.87 -16.01 4.77
CA LEU A 328 -19.77 -16.59 5.76
C LEU A 328 -20.36 -17.93 5.29
N ARG A 329 -20.78 -18.02 4.02
CA ARG A 329 -21.20 -19.29 3.41
C ARG A 329 -20.09 -20.33 3.40
N GLY A 330 -18.85 -19.92 3.13
CA GLY A 330 -17.68 -20.81 3.19
C GLY A 330 -17.45 -21.37 4.60
N ILE A 331 -17.55 -20.52 5.63
CA ILE A 331 -17.39 -20.92 7.05
C ILE A 331 -18.53 -21.86 7.49
N ILE A 332 -19.77 -21.57 7.11
CA ILE A 332 -20.92 -22.43 7.40
C ILE A 332 -20.74 -23.81 6.74
N LEU A 333 -20.36 -23.83 5.46
CA LEU A 333 -20.13 -25.07 4.71
C LEU A 333 -18.95 -25.87 5.28
N GLN A 334 -17.89 -25.18 5.70
CA GLN A 334 -16.76 -25.79 6.39
C GLN A 334 -17.21 -26.45 7.69
N HIS A 335 -18.05 -25.80 8.50
CA HIS A 335 -18.57 -26.38 9.73
C HIS A 335 -19.46 -27.60 9.45
N GLU A 336 -20.37 -27.52 8.45
CA GLU A 336 -21.20 -28.65 8.01
C GLU A 336 -20.33 -29.84 7.58
N PHE A 337 -19.29 -29.59 6.77
CA PHE A 337 -18.37 -30.62 6.32
C PHE A 337 -17.53 -31.23 7.45
N VAL A 338 -17.00 -30.43 8.38
CA VAL A 338 -16.24 -30.92 9.54
C VAL A 338 -17.11 -31.79 10.44
N CYS A 339 -18.36 -31.38 10.69
CA CYS A 339 -19.33 -32.15 11.47
C CYS A 339 -19.67 -33.48 10.79
N TYR A 340 -19.94 -33.46 9.48
CA TYR A 340 -20.21 -34.66 8.69
C TYR A 340 -19.01 -35.62 8.69
N PHE A 341 -17.81 -35.12 8.40
CA PHE A 341 -16.60 -35.93 8.32
C PHE A 341 -16.24 -36.59 9.66
N ARG A 342 -16.42 -35.86 10.76
CA ARG A 342 -16.25 -36.41 12.12
C ARG A 342 -17.29 -37.49 12.44
N ARG A 343 -18.55 -37.31 12.02
CA ARG A 343 -19.66 -38.24 12.33
C ARG A 343 -19.65 -39.50 11.47
N SER A 344 -19.35 -39.37 10.18
CA SER A 344 -19.42 -40.44 9.18
C SER A 344 -18.10 -41.22 9.09
N LEU A 345 -16.96 -40.53 9.02
CA LEU A 345 -15.63 -41.15 8.84
C LEU A 345 -14.77 -41.23 10.11
N GLY A 346 -15.20 -40.64 11.23
CA GLY A 346 -14.48 -40.71 12.51
C GLY A 346 -13.12 -40.01 12.53
N ARG A 347 -12.78 -39.23 11.50
CA ARG A 347 -11.49 -38.53 11.35
C ARG A 347 -11.65 -37.03 11.52
N SER A 348 -10.58 -36.36 11.95
CA SER A 348 -10.52 -34.89 12.03
C SER A 348 -9.74 -34.31 10.84
N LEU A 349 -10.34 -33.35 10.14
CA LEU A 349 -9.68 -32.63 9.04
C LEU A 349 -8.50 -31.78 9.52
N SER A 350 -7.47 -31.70 8.69
CA SER A 350 -6.28 -30.87 8.93
C SER A 350 -6.60 -29.38 8.85
N LEU A 351 -5.76 -28.53 9.46
CA LEU A 351 -5.91 -27.07 9.38
C LEU A 351 -5.75 -26.54 7.94
N GLY A 352 -4.94 -27.21 7.11
CA GLY A 352 -4.75 -26.83 5.70
C GLY A 352 -6.03 -26.98 4.88
N GLU A 353 -6.71 -28.12 5.01
CA GLU A 353 -8.00 -28.38 4.34
C GLU A 353 -9.11 -27.45 4.82
N ARG A 354 -9.06 -27.08 6.11
CA ARG A 354 -9.96 -26.07 6.68
C ARG A 354 -9.74 -24.69 6.06
N LEU A 355 -8.51 -24.28 5.84
CA LEU A 355 -8.17 -22.98 5.24
C LEU A 355 -8.55 -22.91 3.76
N GLU A 356 -8.70 -24.04 3.08
CA GLU A 356 -9.12 -24.09 1.67
C GLU A 356 -10.55 -23.57 1.43
N PHE A 357 -11.43 -23.67 2.43
CA PHE A 357 -12.77 -23.08 2.38
C PHE A 357 -12.76 -21.54 2.46
N ILE A 358 -11.69 -20.95 3.00
CA ILE A 358 -11.53 -19.49 3.10
C ILE A 358 -10.77 -19.00 1.87
N ASN A 359 -11.50 -18.43 0.92
CA ASN A 359 -10.89 -17.90 -0.29
C ASN A 359 -10.17 -16.56 0.00
N GLY A 360 -8.84 -16.59 0.00
CA GLY A 360 -7.97 -15.43 0.25
C GLY A 360 -8.22 -14.23 -0.68
N TRP A 361 -8.69 -14.47 -1.91
CA TRP A 361 -9.07 -13.36 -2.81
C TRP A 361 -10.26 -12.56 -2.30
N TYR A 362 -11.23 -13.20 -1.64
CA TYR A 362 -12.34 -12.45 -1.03
C TYR A 362 -11.88 -11.65 0.19
N LEU A 363 -10.91 -12.17 0.97
CA LEU A 363 -10.34 -11.42 2.08
C LEU A 363 -9.61 -10.16 1.57
N LEU A 364 -8.81 -10.29 0.51
CA LEU A 364 -8.13 -9.17 -0.14
C LEU A 364 -9.12 -8.11 -0.65
N LEU A 365 -10.23 -8.54 -1.29
CA LEU A 365 -11.28 -7.62 -1.75
C LEU A 365 -12.03 -6.94 -0.60
N ILE A 366 -12.25 -7.62 0.53
CA ILE A 366 -12.88 -7.02 1.72
C ILE A 366 -11.97 -5.95 2.32
N ILE A 367 -10.67 -6.24 2.45
CA ILE A 367 -9.69 -5.26 2.95
C ILE A 367 -9.67 -4.04 2.03
N SER A 368 -9.63 -4.25 0.71
CA SER A 368 -9.65 -3.12 -0.24
C SER A 368 -10.95 -2.32 -0.17
N ASP A 369 -12.12 -2.97 -0.05
CA ASP A 369 -13.40 -2.29 0.11
C ASP A 369 -13.46 -1.43 1.38
N ILE A 370 -12.92 -1.92 2.51
CA ILE A 370 -12.85 -1.15 3.76
C ILE A 370 -11.96 0.09 3.58
N LEU A 371 -10.79 -0.08 2.97
CA LEU A 371 -9.87 1.04 2.71
C LEU A 371 -10.50 2.08 1.77
N THR A 372 -11.17 1.66 0.69
CA THR A 372 -11.82 2.58 -0.24
C THR A 372 -13.00 3.33 0.39
N ILE A 373 -13.79 2.67 1.25
CA ILE A 373 -14.89 3.33 1.96
C ILE A 373 -14.36 4.40 2.91
N ILE A 374 -13.35 4.08 3.73
CA ILE A 374 -12.71 5.04 4.64
C ILE A 374 -12.09 6.20 3.84
N ALA A 375 -11.37 5.90 2.75
CA ALA A 375 -10.79 6.91 1.88
C ALA A 375 -11.85 7.82 1.26
N SER A 376 -12.99 7.28 0.82
CA SER A 376 -14.08 8.07 0.22
C SER A 376 -14.70 9.03 1.24
N PHE A 377 -14.87 8.61 2.51
CA PHE A 377 -15.34 9.52 3.56
C PHE A 377 -14.34 10.64 3.86
N ILE A 378 -13.05 10.32 3.93
CA ILE A 378 -12.00 11.34 4.14
C ILE A 378 -11.95 12.30 2.94
N LYS A 379 -12.04 11.78 1.71
CA LYS A 379 -12.07 12.59 0.49
C LYS A 379 -13.27 13.55 0.48
N ILE A 380 -14.47 13.08 0.81
CA ILE A 380 -15.65 13.94 0.94
C ILE A 380 -15.43 15.01 2.04
N ALA A 381 -14.77 14.65 3.15
CA ALA A 381 -14.45 15.61 4.20
C ALA A 381 -13.40 16.67 3.76
N ILE A 382 -12.52 16.33 2.83
CA ILE A 382 -11.56 17.25 2.19
C ILE A 382 -12.29 18.15 1.19
N GLU A 383 -13.17 17.60 0.35
CA GLU A 383 -13.97 18.38 -0.61
C GLU A 383 -14.92 19.35 0.10
N THR A 384 -15.44 18.96 1.27
CA THR A 384 -16.24 19.84 2.16
C THR A 384 -15.41 20.68 3.12
N LYS A 385 -14.08 20.64 2.99
CA LYS A 385 -13.10 21.52 3.67
C LYS A 385 -13.15 21.46 5.21
N ASN A 386 -13.64 20.35 5.74
CA ASN A 386 -13.62 20.04 7.18
C ASN A 386 -12.27 19.46 7.62
N LEU A 387 -11.53 18.81 6.70
CA LEU A 387 -10.25 18.17 6.94
C LEU A 387 -9.25 18.56 5.83
N SER A 388 -7.96 18.67 6.17
CA SER A 388 -6.88 18.99 5.23
C SER A 388 -5.78 17.91 5.20
N SER A 389 -6.13 16.64 5.44
CA SER A 389 -5.19 15.52 5.49
C SER A 389 -5.16 14.74 4.16
N TYR A 390 -4.51 15.33 3.16
CA TYR A 390 -4.38 14.74 1.82
C TYR A 390 -3.50 13.48 1.82
N ASP A 391 -2.46 13.42 2.65
CA ASP A 391 -1.52 12.30 2.71
C ASP A 391 -2.20 10.99 3.11
N VAL A 392 -3.00 11.03 4.18
CA VAL A 392 -3.73 9.85 4.67
C VAL A 392 -4.74 9.37 3.64
N CYS A 393 -5.47 10.29 3.02
CA CYS A 393 -6.41 9.97 1.95
C CYS A 393 -5.68 9.32 0.75
N SER A 394 -4.56 9.89 0.33
CA SER A 394 -3.75 9.40 -0.79
C SER A 394 -3.21 8.00 -0.54
N ILE A 395 -2.70 7.72 0.65
CA ILE A 395 -2.19 6.39 1.03
C ILE A 395 -3.32 5.37 1.05
N LEU A 396 -4.44 5.67 1.71
CA LEU A 396 -5.58 4.74 1.78
C LEU A 396 -6.17 4.45 0.40
N MET A 397 -6.35 5.49 -0.42
CA MET A 397 -6.90 5.37 -1.76
C MET A 397 -5.95 4.63 -2.71
N GLY A 398 -4.66 4.97 -2.68
CA GLY A 398 -3.61 4.31 -3.48
C GLY A 398 -3.44 2.84 -3.10
N THR A 399 -3.34 2.52 -1.82
CA THR A 399 -3.25 1.12 -1.34
C THR A 399 -4.51 0.32 -1.66
N SER A 400 -5.70 0.91 -1.51
CA SER A 400 -6.95 0.24 -1.87
C SER A 400 -7.01 -0.08 -3.38
N THR A 401 -6.58 0.86 -4.23
CA THR A 401 -6.56 0.69 -5.69
C THR A 401 -5.54 -0.38 -6.09
N LEU A 402 -4.35 -0.38 -5.49
CA LEU A 402 -3.35 -1.43 -5.68
C LEU A 402 -3.92 -2.82 -5.38
N LEU A 403 -4.60 -2.98 -4.24
CA LEU A 403 -5.25 -4.24 -3.87
C LEU A 403 -6.39 -4.61 -4.84
N VAL A 404 -7.19 -3.65 -5.29
CA VAL A 404 -8.25 -3.90 -6.30
C VAL A 404 -7.64 -4.42 -7.61
N TRP A 405 -6.54 -3.83 -8.08
CA TRP A 405 -5.83 -4.27 -9.28
C TRP A 405 -5.15 -5.63 -9.11
N VAL A 406 -4.53 -5.90 -7.96
CA VAL A 406 -4.06 -7.26 -7.61
C VAL A 406 -5.23 -8.25 -7.62
N GLY A 407 -6.42 -7.83 -7.17
CA GLY A 407 -7.65 -8.61 -7.24
C GLY A 407 -8.06 -9.02 -8.66
N VAL A 408 -7.61 -8.33 -9.70
CA VAL A 408 -7.85 -8.70 -11.11
C VAL A 408 -7.15 -10.02 -11.46
N ILE A 409 -6.02 -10.34 -10.82
CA ILE A 409 -5.26 -11.58 -11.04
C ILE A 409 -6.13 -12.82 -10.80
N ARG A 410 -7.09 -12.73 -9.88
CA ARG A 410 -8.10 -13.77 -9.66
C ARG A 410 -8.92 -14.08 -10.91
N TYR A 411 -9.29 -13.08 -11.70
CA TYR A 411 -10.08 -13.31 -12.91
C TYR A 411 -9.23 -13.94 -14.01
N PHE A 412 -7.93 -13.69 -14.03
CA PHE A 412 -7.00 -14.41 -14.91
C PHE A 412 -6.85 -15.88 -14.52
N SER A 413 -7.08 -16.26 -13.25
CA SER A 413 -7.03 -17.67 -12.83
C SER A 413 -8.13 -18.54 -13.45
N PHE A 414 -9.14 -17.97 -14.12
CA PHE A 414 -10.12 -18.75 -14.90
C PHE A 414 -9.51 -19.35 -16.16
N PHE A 415 -8.41 -18.78 -16.65
CA PHE A 415 -7.67 -19.32 -17.78
C PHE A 415 -6.59 -20.28 -17.28
N GLN A 416 -6.61 -21.53 -17.75
CA GLN A 416 -5.71 -22.57 -17.26
C GLN A 416 -4.22 -22.20 -17.38
N LYS A 417 -3.81 -21.49 -18.44
CA LYS A 417 -2.42 -21.06 -18.63
C LYS A 417 -1.92 -20.08 -17.55
N TYR A 418 -2.75 -19.11 -17.14
CA TYR A 418 -2.36 -18.12 -16.13
C TYR A 418 -2.50 -18.66 -14.70
N ASN A 419 -3.38 -19.66 -14.51
CA ASN A 419 -3.55 -20.32 -13.22
C ASN A 419 -2.27 -21.03 -12.76
N ILE A 420 -1.50 -21.62 -13.69
CA ILE A 420 -0.21 -22.29 -13.38
C ILE A 420 0.74 -21.32 -12.67
N LEU A 421 0.94 -20.11 -13.21
CA LEU A 421 1.84 -19.11 -12.63
C LEU A 421 1.42 -18.68 -11.21
N ILE A 422 0.13 -18.47 -10.98
CA ILE A 422 -0.42 -18.07 -9.67
C ILE A 422 -0.25 -19.19 -8.65
N VAL A 423 -0.52 -20.44 -9.07
CA VAL A 423 -0.34 -21.63 -8.22
C VAL A 423 1.14 -21.84 -7.89
N THR A 424 2.05 -21.66 -8.85
CA THR A 424 3.50 -21.68 -8.63
C THR A 424 3.92 -20.65 -7.57
N LEU A 425 3.46 -19.40 -7.68
CA LEU A 425 3.81 -18.35 -6.70
C LEU A 425 3.29 -18.72 -5.29
N ARG A 426 2.07 -19.23 -5.19
CA ARG A 426 1.49 -19.69 -3.90
C ARG A 426 2.25 -20.89 -3.32
N ALA A 427 2.69 -21.82 -4.16
CA ALA A 427 3.46 -22.99 -3.75
C ALA A 427 4.89 -22.62 -3.32
N ALA A 428 5.52 -21.66 -4.01
CA ALA A 428 6.86 -21.17 -3.68
C ALA A 428 6.87 -20.33 -2.39
N PHE A 429 5.80 -19.57 -2.11
CA PHE A 429 5.75 -18.56 -1.05
C PHE A 429 6.21 -19.04 0.35
N PRO A 430 5.80 -20.21 0.88
CA PRO A 430 6.25 -20.66 2.20
C PRO A 430 7.75 -20.99 2.25
N ASN A 431 8.29 -21.57 1.17
CA ASN A 431 9.71 -21.91 1.08
C ASN A 431 10.55 -20.63 0.91
N VAL A 432 10.07 -19.70 0.09
CA VAL A 432 10.67 -18.37 -0.07
C VAL A 432 10.72 -17.62 1.26
N ILE A 433 9.64 -17.58 2.05
CA ILE A 433 9.66 -16.93 3.37
C ILE A 433 10.71 -17.54 4.29
N ARG A 434 10.80 -18.87 4.38
CA ARG A 434 11.80 -19.54 5.24
C ARG A 434 13.22 -19.16 4.82
N PHE A 435 13.49 -19.17 3.51
CA PHE A 435 14.78 -18.75 2.97
C PHE A 435 15.05 -17.26 3.24
N CYS A 436 14.05 -16.39 3.05
CA CYS A 436 14.13 -14.96 3.37
C CYS A 436 14.43 -14.72 4.85
N CYS A 437 13.87 -15.50 5.79
CA CYS A 437 14.19 -15.36 7.21
C CYS A 437 15.67 -15.64 7.50
N CYS A 438 16.25 -16.68 6.88
CA CYS A 438 17.67 -16.98 7.00
C CYS A 438 18.54 -15.88 6.37
N ALA A 439 18.18 -15.43 5.17
CA ALA A 439 18.89 -14.36 4.47
C ALA A 439 18.80 -13.02 5.23
N ALA A 440 17.64 -12.72 5.81
CA ALA A 440 17.41 -11.50 6.61
C ALA A 440 18.29 -11.47 7.87
N ALA A 441 18.54 -12.61 8.52
CA ALA A 441 19.44 -12.67 9.67
C ALA A 441 20.88 -12.27 9.29
N ILE A 442 21.37 -12.76 8.14
CA ILE A 442 22.69 -12.38 7.59
C ILE A 442 22.68 -10.90 7.19
N TYR A 443 21.65 -10.47 6.48
CA TYR A 443 21.49 -9.08 6.02
C TYR A 443 21.50 -8.09 7.20
N MET A 444 20.77 -8.38 8.28
CA MET A 444 20.79 -7.55 9.49
C MET A 444 22.17 -7.52 10.14
N GLY A 445 22.92 -8.62 10.12
CA GLY A 445 24.33 -8.65 10.55
C GLY A 445 25.20 -7.68 9.76
N TYR A 446 25.05 -7.66 8.43
CA TYR A 446 25.72 -6.67 7.58
C TYR A 446 25.22 -5.26 7.87
N CYS A 447 23.92 -5.02 8.04
CA CYS A 447 23.38 -3.69 8.37
C CYS A 447 23.99 -3.12 9.65
N PHE A 448 23.98 -3.89 10.75
CA PHE A 448 24.55 -3.41 12.02
C PHE A 448 26.06 -3.17 11.94
N CYS A 449 26.78 -4.08 11.26
CA CYS A 449 28.22 -3.95 11.08
C CYS A 449 28.58 -2.72 10.22
N GLY A 450 27.89 -2.54 9.08
CA GLY A 450 28.09 -1.40 8.19
C GLY A 450 27.72 -0.08 8.88
N TRP A 451 26.61 -0.05 9.62
CA TRP A 451 26.16 1.15 10.32
C TRP A 451 27.21 1.67 11.32
N ILE A 452 27.77 0.80 12.17
CA ILE A 452 28.71 1.25 13.20
C ILE A 452 30.12 1.49 12.68
N VAL A 453 30.58 0.69 11.72
CA VAL A 453 31.97 0.80 11.21
C VAL A 453 32.09 1.86 10.12
N LEU A 454 31.14 1.92 9.19
CA LEU A 454 31.18 2.82 8.03
C LEU A 454 30.39 4.12 8.25
N GLY A 455 29.44 4.14 9.19
CA GLY A 455 28.57 5.31 9.42
C GLY A 455 29.28 6.64 9.70
N PRO A 456 30.39 6.69 10.45
CA PRO A 456 31.16 7.92 10.63
C PRO A 456 31.87 8.42 9.36
N TYR A 457 32.16 7.53 8.42
CA TYR A 457 33.04 7.78 7.27
C TYR A 457 32.34 7.76 5.91
N HIS A 458 31.06 7.38 5.88
CA HIS A 458 30.29 7.25 4.65
C HIS A 458 28.87 7.79 4.84
N ALA A 459 28.44 8.71 3.97
CA ALA A 459 27.14 9.38 4.07
C ALA A 459 25.94 8.41 4.06
N LYS A 460 25.96 7.41 3.16
CA LYS A 460 24.92 6.37 3.03
C LYS A 460 24.79 5.47 4.26
N PHE A 461 25.83 5.36 5.08
CA PHE A 461 25.85 4.50 6.26
C PHE A 461 25.52 5.22 7.58
N ARG A 462 25.09 6.49 7.56
CA ARG A 462 24.87 7.29 8.78
C ARG A 462 23.73 6.79 9.67
N SER A 463 22.68 6.23 9.09
CA SER A 463 21.50 5.72 9.82
C SER A 463 21.18 4.29 9.41
N LEU A 464 20.56 3.51 10.30
CA LEU A 464 20.19 2.13 9.98
C LEU A 464 19.22 2.03 8.77
N SER A 465 18.35 3.02 8.57
CA SER A 465 17.44 3.07 7.40
C SER A 465 18.23 3.23 6.11
N THR A 466 19.11 4.24 6.05
CA THR A 466 19.92 4.51 4.85
C THR A 466 20.91 3.38 4.56
N VAL A 467 21.41 2.68 5.59
CA VAL A 467 22.21 1.47 5.43
C VAL A 467 21.37 0.37 4.77
N SER A 468 20.13 0.16 5.23
CA SER A 468 19.25 -0.84 4.63
C SER A 468 18.91 -0.49 3.18
N GLU A 469 18.59 0.77 2.89
CA GLU A 469 18.35 1.27 1.52
C GLU A 469 19.59 1.03 0.64
N CYS A 470 20.77 1.42 1.10
CA CYS A 470 22.03 1.25 0.37
C CYS A 470 22.34 -0.24 0.09
N LEU A 471 22.25 -1.11 1.11
CA LEU A 471 22.51 -2.54 0.93
C LEU A 471 21.46 -3.20 0.04
N PHE A 472 20.20 -2.77 0.10
CA PHE A 472 19.15 -3.28 -0.79
C PHE A 472 19.38 -2.85 -2.24
N SER A 473 19.77 -1.60 -2.48
CA SER A 473 20.18 -1.11 -3.81
C SER A 473 21.38 -1.90 -4.35
N LEU A 474 22.38 -2.17 -3.51
CA LEU A 474 23.55 -2.98 -3.89
C LEU A 474 23.21 -4.41 -4.28
N ILE A 475 22.25 -5.07 -3.61
CA ILE A 475 21.79 -6.42 -4.00
C ILE A 475 21.20 -6.41 -5.43
N ASN A 476 20.58 -5.30 -5.83
CA ASN A 476 20.01 -5.10 -7.16
C ASN A 476 21.02 -4.52 -8.18
N GLY A 477 22.27 -4.30 -7.78
CA GLY A 477 23.34 -3.78 -8.64
C GLY A 477 23.29 -2.26 -8.88
N ASP A 478 22.57 -1.52 -8.04
CA ASP A 478 22.48 -0.06 -8.13
C ASP A 478 23.57 0.61 -7.27
N ASP A 479 24.11 1.70 -7.80
CA ASP A 479 25.08 2.59 -7.15
C ASP A 479 26.36 1.95 -6.57
N MET A 480 26.80 0.83 -7.15
CA MET A 480 27.95 0.07 -6.66
C MET A 480 29.24 0.90 -6.60
N PHE A 481 29.63 1.55 -7.70
CA PHE A 481 30.90 2.28 -7.76
C PHE A 481 30.94 3.47 -6.80
N ALA A 482 29.84 4.22 -6.67
CA ALA A 482 29.81 5.38 -5.78
C ALA A 482 30.04 4.95 -4.32
N THR A 483 29.46 3.82 -3.88
CA THR A 483 29.71 3.29 -2.53
C THR A 483 31.18 2.91 -2.29
N PHE A 484 31.91 2.50 -3.33
CA PHE A 484 33.35 2.24 -3.21
C PHE A 484 34.19 3.52 -3.22
N SER A 485 33.78 4.54 -4.00
CA SER A 485 34.54 5.78 -4.16
C SER A 485 34.31 6.81 -3.05
N GLU A 486 33.14 6.80 -2.42
CA GLU A 486 32.76 7.74 -1.34
C GLU A 486 33.41 7.40 0.01
N VAL A 487 34.12 6.28 0.15
CA VAL A 487 34.82 5.95 1.39
C VAL A 487 35.94 6.96 1.63
N GLU A 488 35.72 7.83 2.61
CA GLU A 488 36.67 8.86 3.01
C GLU A 488 38.01 8.23 3.42
N GLN A 489 39.13 8.70 2.88
CA GLN A 489 40.49 8.15 3.12
C GLN A 489 41.04 8.48 4.52
N SER A 490 40.19 8.53 5.55
CA SER A 490 40.56 8.92 6.91
C SER A 490 41.36 7.83 7.65
N GLY A 491 41.32 6.57 7.20
CA GLY A 491 42.19 5.52 7.72
C GLY A 491 42.29 4.28 6.83
N THR A 492 43.51 3.81 6.58
CA THR A 492 43.78 2.61 5.75
C THR A 492 43.06 1.37 6.27
N LEU A 493 42.92 1.20 7.59
CA LEU A 493 42.21 0.06 8.17
C LEU A 493 40.71 0.08 7.85
N VAL A 494 40.06 1.24 7.97
CA VAL A 494 38.65 1.41 7.66
C VAL A 494 38.41 1.24 6.17
N TRP A 495 39.31 1.76 5.33
CA TRP A 495 39.24 1.57 3.89
C TRP A 495 39.41 0.10 3.50
N VAL A 496 40.39 -0.63 4.03
CA VAL A 496 40.55 -2.07 3.76
C VAL A 496 39.32 -2.84 4.25
N PHE A 497 38.80 -2.50 5.43
CA PHE A 497 37.60 -3.12 5.96
C PHE A 497 36.39 -2.86 5.06
N SER A 498 36.20 -1.63 4.57
CA SER A 498 35.07 -1.28 3.70
C SER A 498 35.11 -2.04 2.38
N GLN A 499 36.29 -2.17 1.76
CA GLN A 499 36.48 -2.98 0.56
C GLN A 499 36.11 -4.44 0.84
N LEU A 500 36.65 -5.05 1.90
CA LEU A 500 36.35 -6.44 2.27
C LEU A 500 34.85 -6.63 2.56
N TYR A 501 34.25 -5.69 3.29
CA TYR A 501 32.84 -5.70 3.65
C TYR A 501 31.95 -5.63 2.40
N LEU A 502 32.19 -4.68 1.49
CA LEU A 502 31.39 -4.52 0.28
C LEU A 502 31.58 -5.70 -0.69
N TYR A 503 32.83 -6.13 -0.95
CA TYR A 503 33.08 -7.30 -1.81
C TYR A 503 32.46 -8.59 -1.24
N SER A 504 32.55 -8.82 0.08
CA SER A 504 31.94 -9.99 0.71
C SER A 504 30.42 -9.94 0.67
N PHE A 505 29.81 -8.78 0.92
CA PHE A 505 28.36 -8.60 0.83
C PHE A 505 27.85 -8.82 -0.60
N ILE A 506 28.43 -8.14 -1.59
CA ILE A 506 28.01 -8.19 -3.00
C ILE A 506 28.15 -9.60 -3.55
N SER A 507 29.31 -10.24 -3.34
CA SER A 507 29.54 -11.60 -3.83
C SER A 507 28.60 -12.62 -3.18
N LEU A 508 28.35 -12.52 -1.86
CA LEU A 508 27.45 -13.42 -1.16
C LEU A 508 25.99 -13.22 -1.61
N PHE A 509 25.49 -11.99 -1.59
CA PHE A 509 24.07 -11.74 -1.84
C PHE A 509 23.69 -11.84 -3.32
N ILE A 510 24.52 -11.32 -4.24
CA ILE A 510 24.20 -11.38 -5.67
C ILE A 510 24.43 -12.79 -6.22
N TYR A 511 25.60 -13.39 -5.97
CA TYR A 511 25.90 -14.67 -6.63
C TYR A 511 25.29 -15.88 -5.93
N MET A 512 25.19 -15.87 -4.59
CA MET A 512 24.68 -17.03 -3.85
C MET A 512 23.22 -16.85 -3.47
N VAL A 513 22.87 -15.81 -2.72
CA VAL A 513 21.51 -15.66 -2.16
C VAL A 513 20.46 -15.43 -3.26
N LEU A 514 20.72 -14.51 -4.18
CA LEU A 514 19.80 -14.22 -5.28
C LEU A 514 19.65 -15.41 -6.23
N SER A 515 20.75 -16.10 -6.57
CA SER A 515 20.71 -17.32 -7.40
C SER A 515 19.89 -18.44 -6.74
N LEU A 516 20.04 -18.65 -5.43
CA LEU A 516 19.24 -19.62 -4.68
C LEU A 516 17.76 -19.21 -4.64
N PHE A 517 17.46 -17.92 -4.48
CA PHE A 517 16.10 -17.41 -4.53
C PHE A 517 15.42 -17.70 -5.87
N ILE A 518 16.13 -17.44 -6.98
CA ILE A 518 15.66 -17.76 -8.34
C ILE A 518 15.48 -19.28 -8.49
N ALA A 519 16.45 -20.09 -8.05
CA ALA A 519 16.37 -21.54 -8.13
C ALA A 519 15.18 -22.13 -7.35
N LEU A 520 14.83 -21.56 -6.19
CA LEU A 520 13.65 -21.98 -5.41
C LEU A 520 12.34 -21.71 -6.15
N ILE A 521 12.21 -20.56 -6.81
CA ILE A 521 11.02 -20.22 -7.60
C ILE A 521 10.94 -21.11 -8.84
N THR A 522 12.05 -21.29 -9.56
CA THR A 522 12.13 -22.17 -10.73
C THR A 522 11.80 -23.62 -10.37
N GLY A 523 12.33 -24.13 -9.25
CA GLY A 523 12.02 -25.49 -8.78
C GLY A 523 10.54 -25.68 -8.43
N ALA A 524 9.89 -24.67 -7.85
CA ALA A 524 8.44 -24.69 -7.63
C ALA A 524 7.65 -24.64 -8.95
N TYR A 525 8.13 -23.89 -9.94
CA TYR A 525 7.52 -23.84 -11.27
C TYR A 525 7.57 -25.20 -11.97
N ASP A 526 8.73 -25.84 -11.99
CA ASP A 526 8.93 -27.15 -12.61
C ASP A 526 8.07 -28.23 -11.94
N SER A 527 8.00 -28.22 -10.60
CA SER A 527 7.17 -29.16 -9.83
C SER A 527 5.68 -29.05 -10.17
N ILE A 528 5.13 -27.82 -10.26
CA ILE A 528 3.72 -27.62 -10.62
C ILE A 528 3.46 -27.97 -12.09
N THR A 529 4.42 -27.70 -12.98
CA THR A 529 4.30 -28.04 -14.40
C THR A 529 4.27 -29.56 -14.60
N GLN A 530 5.12 -30.31 -13.90
CA GLN A 530 5.11 -31.79 -13.89
C GLN A 530 3.82 -32.34 -13.28
N GLN A 531 3.34 -31.78 -12.16
CA GLN A 531 2.08 -32.18 -11.53
C GLN A 531 0.84 -31.92 -12.42
N THR A 532 0.95 -31.05 -13.43
CA THR A 532 -0.11 -30.82 -14.42
C THR A 532 -0.09 -31.90 -15.52
N GLN A 533 1.05 -32.55 -15.75
CA GLN A 533 1.20 -33.66 -16.71
C GLN A 533 0.88 -35.03 -16.09
N ASP A 534 1.15 -35.21 -14.79
CA ASP A 534 0.79 -36.42 -14.03
C ASP A 534 -0.57 -36.30 -13.32
N VAL A 535 -1.22 -37.43 -13.01
CA VAL A 535 -2.49 -37.45 -12.27
C VAL A 535 -2.29 -36.78 -10.89
N PRO A 536 -3.03 -35.72 -10.53
CA PRO A 536 -2.74 -34.94 -9.33
C PRO A 536 -2.91 -35.79 -8.05
N GLN A 537 -2.01 -35.64 -7.08
CA GLN A 537 -2.27 -36.09 -5.70
C GLN A 537 -3.44 -35.27 -5.14
N VAL A 538 -4.63 -35.84 -5.21
CA VAL A 538 -5.88 -35.19 -4.82
C VAL A 538 -6.02 -35.21 -3.30
N SER A 539 -6.16 -34.04 -2.66
CA SER A 539 -6.53 -33.93 -1.22
C SER A 539 -7.81 -34.74 -0.93
N GLU A 540 -7.97 -35.28 0.29
CA GLU A 540 -9.17 -36.05 0.69
C GLU A 540 -10.47 -35.29 0.39
N LEU A 541 -10.46 -33.95 0.53
CA LEU A 541 -11.58 -33.07 0.14
C LEU A 541 -11.88 -33.15 -1.36
N HIS A 542 -10.87 -33.00 -2.20
CA HIS A 542 -11.04 -33.03 -3.65
C HIS A 542 -11.39 -34.44 -4.15
N ARG A 543 -10.94 -35.49 -3.46
CA ARG A 543 -11.30 -36.89 -3.75
C ARG A 543 -12.79 -37.13 -3.43
N PHE A 544 -13.26 -36.64 -2.29
CA PHE A 544 -14.67 -36.67 -1.91
C PHE A 544 -15.57 -35.89 -2.88
N ILE A 545 -15.09 -34.76 -3.42
CA ILE A 545 -15.79 -33.97 -4.44
C ILE A 545 -15.78 -34.68 -5.81
N ALA A 546 -14.67 -35.31 -6.19
CA ALA A 546 -14.50 -35.98 -7.48
C ALA A 546 -15.40 -37.23 -7.64
N GLU A 547 -15.82 -37.86 -6.53
CA GLU A 547 -16.80 -38.95 -6.52
C GLU A 547 -18.21 -38.51 -6.98
N CYS A 548 -18.48 -37.20 -7.08
CA CYS A 548 -19.70 -36.69 -7.68
C CYS A 548 -19.56 -36.60 -9.21
N THR A 549 -20.22 -37.51 -9.93
CA THR A 549 -20.20 -37.63 -11.40
C THR A 549 -21.07 -36.59 -12.14
N ASP A 550 -21.85 -35.78 -11.41
CA ASP A 550 -22.78 -34.80 -11.99
C ASP A 550 -22.06 -33.69 -12.76
N THR A 551 -22.33 -33.54 -14.07
CA THR A 551 -21.77 -32.45 -14.90
C THR A 551 -22.51 -31.12 -14.65
N PRO A 552 -21.88 -29.96 -14.89
CA PRO A 552 -22.52 -28.65 -14.70
C PRO A 552 -23.85 -28.49 -15.46
N THR A 553 -24.02 -29.20 -16.57
CA THR A 553 -25.22 -29.19 -17.43
C THR A 553 -26.27 -30.25 -17.06
N SER A 554 -26.04 -31.09 -16.04
CA SER A 554 -26.89 -32.26 -15.75
C SER A 554 -28.27 -31.93 -15.18
N GLY A 555 -28.56 -30.66 -14.85
CA GLY A 555 -29.84 -30.25 -14.25
C GLY A 555 -29.99 -30.62 -12.76
N ASN A 556 -29.18 -31.53 -12.22
CA ASN A 556 -29.27 -32.03 -10.83
C ASN A 556 -28.94 -30.98 -9.76
N PHE A 557 -28.32 -29.86 -10.14
CA PHE A 557 -28.07 -28.72 -9.27
C PHE A 557 -29.32 -27.83 -9.02
N HIS A 558 -30.44 -28.09 -9.72
CA HIS A 558 -31.70 -27.35 -9.58
C HIS A 558 -32.60 -27.84 -8.44
N SER A 559 -32.16 -28.78 -7.59
CA SER A 559 -32.98 -29.22 -6.45
C SER A 559 -33.42 -28.03 -5.58
N PRO A 560 -34.72 -27.92 -5.24
CA PRO A 560 -35.23 -26.81 -4.46
C PRO A 560 -34.62 -26.86 -3.05
N GLU A 561 -33.95 -25.78 -2.63
CA GLU A 561 -33.61 -25.60 -1.22
C GLU A 561 -34.92 -25.64 -0.41
N PRO A 562 -35.03 -26.41 0.68
CA PRO A 562 -36.18 -26.31 1.56
C PRO A 562 -36.27 -24.87 2.06
N SER A 563 -37.44 -24.27 1.85
CA SER A 563 -37.81 -22.90 2.15
C SER A 563 -37.60 -22.59 3.64
N THR A 564 -36.39 -22.15 4.00
CA THR A 564 -36.16 -21.45 5.26
C THR A 564 -36.61 -20.01 5.08
N CYS A 565 -37.86 -19.75 5.46
CA CYS A 565 -38.41 -18.41 5.63
C CYS A 565 -37.44 -17.54 6.44
N SER A 566 -36.84 -16.54 5.79
CA SER A 566 -36.14 -15.43 6.46
C SER A 566 -36.37 -14.14 5.67
N LEU A 567 -37.43 -13.43 6.06
CA LEU A 567 -37.70 -11.98 6.13
C LEU A 567 -37.04 -10.92 5.19
N PHE A 568 -36.26 -11.26 4.17
CA PHE A 568 -35.68 -10.27 3.24
C PHE A 568 -35.90 -10.67 1.77
N CYS A 569 -37.19 -10.74 1.40
CA CYS A 569 -37.66 -10.90 0.02
C CYS A 569 -37.96 -9.53 -0.62
N CYS A 570 -37.02 -8.59 -0.54
CA CYS A 570 -37.03 -7.40 -1.37
C CYS A 570 -35.66 -7.26 -2.00
N PHE A 571 -35.63 -7.13 -3.33
CA PHE A 571 -34.49 -7.14 -4.25
C PHE A 571 -34.07 -8.54 -4.72
N ASN A 572 -34.82 -9.00 -5.72
CA ASN A 572 -34.50 -10.10 -6.62
C ASN A 572 -33.75 -9.58 -7.85
#